data_AF-A0AAD6SY30-F1
#
_entry.id   AF-A0AAD6SY30-F1
#
_cell.length_a   1.000
_cell.length_b   1.000
_cell.length_c   1.000
_cell.angle_alpha   90.00
_cell.angle_beta   90.00
_cell.angle_gamma   90.00
#
_symmetry.space_group_name_H-M   'P 1'
#
loop_
_entity.id
_entity.type
_entity.pdbx_description
1 polymer ?
#
loop_
_entity_poly.entity_id
_entity_poly.type
_entity_poly.pdbx_seq_one_letter_code
_entity_poly.pdbx_strand_id
1 'polypeptide(L)'
;MSFSNPSKVCCFLSVEILHTILLGIIKYIWHISHTPWTADQKKIYSTRLQATETDGLSIHAIRANYIMQYAGSLIGRQLKMIAQTNVFHLHDIVSDDKFLAWKAAGELSALLWFPEIRNLAEYRADLKIAVANVLDIFAVIDPSKIITKIKFHLLAHVDDDAGPS
;
A
#
# COMPACT_ATOMS: atom_id res chain seq x y z
N MET A 1 29.75 -24.79 22.73
CA MET A 1 29.86 -23.46 22.11
C MET A 1 30.18 -23.66 20.64
N SER A 2 29.18 -23.57 19.79
CA SER A 2 29.35 -23.50 18.33
C SER A 2 28.15 -22.74 17.78
N PHE A 3 28.48 -21.70 17.03
CA PHE A 3 27.69 -20.51 16.75
C PHE A 3 26.38 -20.77 16.00
N SER A 4 25.36 -20.04 16.44
CA SER A 4 24.08 -19.81 15.76
C SER A 4 24.33 -19.26 14.34
N ASN A 5 23.85 -19.98 13.32
CA ASN A 5 23.89 -19.56 11.93
C ASN A 5 22.90 -18.39 11.72
N PRO A 6 23.22 -17.35 10.93
CA PRO A 6 22.53 -16.08 10.97
C PRO A 6 21.15 -16.19 10.30
N SER A 7 20.17 -15.57 10.95
CA SER A 7 18.96 -14.98 10.38
C SER A 7 18.79 -15.18 8.87
N LYS A 8 17.99 -16.19 8.49
CA LYS A 8 17.35 -16.24 7.17
C LYS A 8 16.47 -14.99 7.04
N VAL A 9 17.06 -13.92 6.50
CA VAL A 9 16.34 -12.72 6.07
C VAL A 9 15.51 -13.14 4.88
N CYS A 10 14.30 -13.58 5.16
CA CYS A 10 13.46 -14.09 4.11
C CYS A 10 12.53 -12.99 3.61
N CYS A 11 12.88 -12.46 2.45
CA CYS A 11 11.99 -11.66 1.62
C CYS A 11 10.94 -12.61 1.03
N PHE A 12 9.98 -13.06 1.85
CA PHE A 12 9.03 -14.13 1.52
C PHE A 12 7.94 -13.73 0.51
N LEU A 13 7.82 -12.45 0.15
CA LEU A 13 6.75 -11.99 -0.73
C LEU A 13 7.22 -11.90 -2.17
N SER A 14 6.66 -12.75 -3.02
CA SER A 14 6.89 -12.72 -4.47
C SER A 14 6.63 -11.33 -5.04
N VAL A 15 7.47 -10.94 -6.01
CA VAL A 15 7.32 -9.70 -6.80
C VAL A 15 5.91 -9.59 -7.40
N GLU A 16 5.23 -10.71 -7.65
CA GLU A 16 3.87 -10.78 -8.16
C GLU A 16 2.80 -10.26 -7.18
N ILE A 17 2.99 -10.51 -5.88
CA ILE A 17 2.09 -10.04 -4.81
C ILE A 17 2.22 -8.52 -4.71
N LEU A 18 3.46 -8.03 -4.73
CA LEU A 18 3.75 -6.61 -4.68
C LEU A 18 3.10 -5.85 -5.85
N HIS A 19 3.27 -6.36 -7.07
CA HIS A 19 2.64 -5.79 -8.25
C HIS A 19 1.11 -5.87 -8.19
N THR A 20 0.56 -6.96 -7.65
CA THR A 20 -0.88 -7.13 -7.48
C THR A 20 -1.47 -6.08 -6.56
N ILE A 21 -0.80 -5.76 -5.46
CA ILE A 21 -1.29 -4.77 -4.50
C ILE A 21 -1.17 -3.36 -5.06
N LEU A 22 -0.04 -3.03 -5.69
CA LEU A 22 0.16 -1.73 -6.33
C LEU A 22 -0.82 -1.47 -7.48
N LEU A 23 -0.87 -2.35 -8.47
CA LEU A 23 -1.71 -2.17 -9.66
C LEU A 23 -3.19 -2.50 -9.39
N GLY A 24 -3.48 -3.20 -8.30
CA GLY A 24 -4.82 -3.65 -7.95
C GLY A 24 -5.50 -2.76 -6.93
N ILE A 25 -4.98 -2.72 -5.71
CA ILE A 25 -5.58 -2.05 -4.54
C ILE A 25 -5.22 -0.58 -4.57
N ILE A 26 -3.92 -0.24 -4.53
CA ILE A 26 -3.45 1.15 -4.44
C ILE A 26 -3.95 1.97 -5.64
N LYS A 27 -3.87 1.43 -6.85
CA LYS A 27 -4.38 2.10 -8.06
C LYS A 27 -5.88 2.40 -7.97
N TYR A 28 -6.67 1.51 -7.38
CA TYR A 28 -8.10 1.71 -7.20
C TYR A 28 -8.40 2.77 -6.14
N ILE A 29 -7.80 2.67 -4.94
CA ILE A 29 -7.97 3.67 -3.87
C ILE A 29 -7.57 5.06 -4.38
N TRP A 30 -6.46 5.14 -5.12
CA TRP A 30 -6.04 6.35 -5.81
C TRP A 30 -7.12 6.90 -6.72
N HIS A 31 -7.64 6.08 -7.65
CA HIS A 31 -8.66 6.50 -8.59
C HIS A 31 -9.92 7.05 -7.90
N ILE A 32 -10.47 6.34 -6.92
CA ILE A 32 -11.68 6.80 -6.21
C ILE A 32 -11.43 8.02 -5.31
N SER A 33 -10.17 8.23 -4.91
CA SER A 33 -9.77 9.38 -4.11
C SER A 33 -9.71 10.63 -4.95
N HIS A 34 -8.93 10.62 -6.04
CA HIS A 34 -8.62 11.83 -6.79
C HIS A 34 -9.67 12.22 -7.84
N THR A 35 -10.53 11.29 -8.28
CA THR A 35 -11.55 11.55 -9.32
C THR A 35 -12.50 12.70 -8.96
N PRO A 36 -13.05 12.79 -7.73
CA PRO A 36 -13.93 13.91 -7.35
C PRO A 36 -13.19 15.21 -6.98
N TRP A 37 -11.85 15.26 -7.01
CA TRP A 37 -11.13 16.44 -6.53
C TRP A 37 -11.31 17.66 -7.45
N THR A 38 -11.57 18.81 -6.82
CA THR A 38 -11.55 20.13 -7.45
C THR A 38 -10.12 20.56 -7.81
N ALA A 39 -9.98 21.60 -8.63
CA ALA A 39 -8.67 22.15 -8.97
C ALA A 39 -7.88 22.60 -7.73
N ASP A 40 -8.56 23.20 -6.75
CA ASP A 40 -7.94 23.66 -5.51
C ASP A 40 -7.46 22.50 -4.64
N GLN A 41 -8.26 21.44 -4.50
CA GLN A 41 -7.86 20.22 -3.78
C GLN A 41 -6.63 19.57 -4.43
N LYS A 42 -6.61 19.48 -5.76
CA LYS A 42 -5.45 18.96 -6.52
C LYS A 42 -4.20 19.82 -6.30
N LYS A 43 -4.36 21.14 -6.21
CA LYS A 43 -3.26 22.07 -5.93
C LYS A 43 -2.73 21.89 -4.50
N ILE A 44 -3.61 21.86 -3.50
CA ILE A 44 -3.25 21.62 -2.09
C ILE A 44 -2.48 20.31 -1.97
N TYR A 45 -3.02 19.23 -2.56
CA TYR A 45 -2.36 17.92 -2.56
C TYR A 45 -0.97 17.98 -3.21
N SER A 46 -0.85 18.62 -4.39
CA SER A 46 0.43 18.75 -5.09
C SER A 46 1.46 19.50 -4.26
N THR A 47 1.07 20.59 -3.61
CA THR A 47 1.96 21.35 -2.73
C THR A 47 2.43 20.51 -1.54
N ARG A 48 1.50 19.79 -0.89
CA ARG A 48 1.83 18.90 0.24
C ARG A 48 2.79 17.78 -0.16
N LEU A 49 2.50 17.13 -1.29
CA LEU A 49 3.32 16.04 -1.83
C LEU A 49 4.70 16.52 -2.32
N GLN A 50 4.80 17.77 -2.78
CA GLN A 50 6.09 18.35 -3.18
C GLN A 50 6.97 18.72 -1.97
N ALA A 51 6.34 19.02 -0.83
CA ALA A 51 7.00 19.36 0.42
C ALA A 51 7.44 18.13 1.24
N THR A 52 7.19 16.91 0.74
CA THR A 52 7.63 15.68 1.39
C THR A 52 9.15 15.63 1.47
N GLU A 53 9.69 15.53 2.67
CA GLU A 53 11.09 15.22 2.88
C GLU A 53 11.34 13.78 2.42
N THR A 54 12.30 13.61 1.50
CA THR A 54 12.63 12.29 0.94
C THR A 54 13.77 11.61 1.67
N ASP A 55 14.44 12.31 2.60
CA ASP A 55 15.44 11.72 3.46
C ASP A 55 14.83 10.57 4.29
N GLY A 56 15.36 9.36 4.06
CA GLY A 56 14.87 8.12 4.67
C GLY A 56 13.91 7.30 3.81
N LEU A 57 13.41 7.84 2.69
CA LEU A 57 12.65 7.07 1.70
C LEU A 57 13.57 6.64 0.54
N SER A 58 13.52 5.35 0.18
CA SER A 58 14.22 4.83 -1.01
C SER A 58 13.48 5.18 -2.31
N ILE A 59 13.16 6.46 -2.51
CA ILE A 59 12.39 6.99 -3.65
C ILE A 59 13.18 8.08 -4.38
N HIS A 60 12.94 8.20 -5.69
CA HIS A 60 13.46 9.34 -6.45
C HIS A 60 12.69 10.61 -6.09
N ALA A 61 13.31 11.76 -6.39
CA ALA A 61 12.71 13.08 -6.23
C ALA A 61 11.24 13.10 -6.69
N ILE A 62 10.36 13.50 -5.79
CA ILE A 62 8.92 13.52 -6.02
C ILE A 62 8.60 14.68 -6.97
N ARG A 63 7.96 14.36 -8.10
CA ARG A 63 7.47 15.33 -9.08
C ARG A 63 5.96 15.46 -8.92
N ALA A 64 5.49 16.21 -7.93
CA ALA A 64 4.08 16.24 -7.56
C ALA A 64 3.17 16.71 -8.70
N ASN A 65 3.62 17.72 -9.47
CA ASN A 65 2.90 18.20 -10.66
C ASN A 65 2.69 17.10 -11.70
N TYR A 66 3.71 16.26 -11.93
CA TYR A 66 3.59 15.12 -12.83
C TYR A 66 2.58 14.10 -12.30
N ILE A 67 2.64 13.77 -11.01
CA ILE A 67 1.71 12.82 -10.40
C ILE A 67 0.26 13.28 -10.57
N MET A 68 -0.01 14.57 -10.38
CA MET A 68 -1.36 15.10 -10.55
C MET A 68 -1.78 15.27 -12.01
N GLN A 69 -0.86 15.64 -12.90
CA GLN A 69 -1.13 15.72 -14.33
C GLN A 69 -1.50 14.35 -14.92
N TYR A 70 -0.84 13.29 -14.44
CA TYR A 70 -1.02 11.92 -14.94
C TYR A 70 -1.71 11.01 -13.92
N ALA A 71 -2.58 11.56 -13.07
CA ALA A 71 -3.21 10.84 -11.96
C ALA A 71 -3.92 9.55 -12.41
N GLY A 72 -4.52 9.51 -13.61
CA GLY A 72 -5.19 8.32 -14.14
C GLY A 72 -4.27 7.22 -14.70
N SER A 73 -2.99 7.53 -14.96
CA SER A 73 -2.07 6.66 -15.73
C SER A 73 -0.78 6.37 -14.99
N LEU A 74 -0.80 6.39 -13.65
CA LEU A 74 0.39 6.12 -12.84
C LEU A 74 0.89 4.68 -13.01
N ILE A 75 2.21 4.53 -13.01
CA ILE A 75 2.92 3.23 -13.09
C ILE A 75 3.31 2.71 -11.71
N GLY A 76 3.70 1.43 -11.62
CA GLY A 76 4.01 0.76 -10.35
C GLY A 76 4.98 1.52 -9.43
N ARG A 77 6.04 2.14 -9.99
CA ARG A 77 6.99 2.95 -9.20
C ARG A 77 6.33 4.17 -8.55
N GLN A 78 5.44 4.85 -9.27
CA GLN A 78 4.74 6.04 -8.77
C GLN A 78 3.68 5.63 -7.74
N LEU A 79 2.97 4.54 -8.01
CA LEU A 79 2.01 3.96 -7.07
C LEU A 79 2.69 3.51 -5.77
N LYS A 80 3.91 2.98 -5.84
CA LYS A 80 4.71 2.65 -4.64
C LYS A 80 5.01 3.90 -3.81
N MET A 81 5.46 4.98 -4.45
CA MET A 81 5.71 6.24 -3.75
C MET A 81 4.43 6.78 -3.09
N ILE A 82 3.30 6.76 -3.80
CA ILE A 82 2.00 7.16 -3.25
C ILE A 82 1.62 6.26 -2.08
N ALA A 83 1.74 4.94 -2.18
CA ALA A 83 1.41 4.03 -1.09
C ALA A 83 2.17 4.36 0.21
N GLN A 84 3.41 4.85 0.09
CA GLN A 84 4.27 5.20 1.22
C GLN A 84 3.99 6.59 1.81
N THR A 85 3.59 7.57 0.99
CA THR A 85 3.51 8.98 1.42
C THR A 85 2.09 9.53 1.55
N ASN A 86 1.12 8.94 0.86
CA ASN A 86 -0.16 9.59 0.61
C ASN A 86 -0.99 9.84 1.88
N VAL A 87 -0.91 8.93 2.86
CA VAL A 87 -1.64 9.10 4.14
C VAL A 87 -1.31 10.41 4.85
N PHE A 88 -0.09 10.94 4.68
CA PHE A 88 0.35 12.21 5.30
C PHE A 88 -0.22 13.45 4.59
N HIS A 89 -0.68 13.32 3.35
CA HIS A 89 -1.06 14.47 2.51
C HIS A 89 -2.57 14.61 2.30
N LEU A 90 -3.35 13.56 2.60
CA LEU A 90 -4.77 13.46 2.30
C LEU A 90 -5.71 14.02 3.37
N HIS A 91 -5.21 14.35 4.55
CA HIS A 91 -6.01 14.97 5.62
C HIS A 91 -6.78 16.19 5.08
N ASP A 92 -8.06 16.32 5.43
CA ASP A 92 -8.96 17.40 4.98
C ASP A 92 -9.23 17.49 3.46
N ILE A 93 -8.77 16.51 2.66
CA ILE A 93 -9.00 16.47 1.20
C ILE A 93 -10.01 15.37 0.82
N VAL A 94 -9.92 14.21 1.48
CA VAL A 94 -10.79 13.06 1.22
C VAL A 94 -11.76 12.84 2.38
N SER A 95 -12.84 12.09 2.14
CA SER A 95 -13.75 11.65 3.21
C SER A 95 -13.06 10.69 4.18
N ASP A 96 -13.60 10.58 5.39
CA ASP A 96 -13.07 9.71 6.44
C ASP A 96 -12.91 8.27 5.98
N ASP A 97 -13.90 7.70 5.27
CA ASP A 97 -13.81 6.32 4.76
C ASP A 97 -12.63 6.12 3.81
N LYS A 98 -12.38 7.08 2.91
CA LYS A 98 -11.25 7.03 1.98
C LYS A 98 -9.93 7.20 2.73
N PHE A 99 -9.91 8.04 3.76
CA PHE A 99 -8.75 8.20 4.62
C PHE A 99 -8.43 6.91 5.39
N LEU A 100 -9.45 6.23 5.93
CA LEU A 100 -9.32 4.91 6.54
C LEU A 100 -8.78 3.88 5.53
N ALA A 101 -9.24 3.91 4.28
CA ALA A 101 -8.73 3.03 3.22
C ALA A 101 -7.23 3.24 2.96
N TRP A 102 -6.79 4.50 2.94
CA TRP A 102 -5.37 4.83 2.79
C TRP A 102 -4.52 4.40 3.99
N LYS A 103 -5.03 4.52 5.21
CA LYS A 103 -4.35 4.00 6.41
C LYS A 103 -4.20 2.48 6.35
N ALA A 104 -5.29 1.75 6.13
CA ALA A 104 -5.25 0.28 6.06
C ALA A 104 -4.34 -0.21 4.92
N ALA A 105 -4.41 0.42 3.75
CA ALA A 105 -3.54 0.05 2.63
C ALA A 105 -2.07 0.44 2.86
N GLY A 106 -1.81 1.53 3.58
CA GLY A 106 -0.46 1.95 3.99
C GLY A 106 0.15 1.00 5.00
N GLU A 107 -0.61 0.55 5.99
CA GLU A 107 -0.19 -0.47 6.97
C GLU A 107 0.14 -1.81 6.30
N LEU A 108 -0.77 -2.30 5.45
CA LEU A 108 -0.53 -3.51 4.66
C LEU A 108 0.73 -3.35 3.80
N SER A 109 0.89 -2.20 3.13
CA SER A 109 2.08 -1.88 2.36
C SER A 109 3.34 -1.97 3.23
N ALA A 110 3.37 -1.32 4.39
CA ALA A 110 4.53 -1.33 5.28
C ALA A 110 4.95 -2.76 5.69
N LEU A 111 3.99 -3.63 6.00
CA LEU A 111 4.26 -5.04 6.31
C LEU A 111 4.86 -5.80 5.12
N LEU A 112 4.39 -5.54 3.89
CA LEU A 112 4.87 -6.22 2.70
C LEU A 112 6.28 -5.79 2.26
N TRP A 113 6.66 -4.55 2.59
CA TRP A 113 7.99 -4.00 2.30
C TRP A 113 8.97 -4.17 3.47
N PHE A 114 8.63 -4.96 4.48
CA PHE A 114 9.48 -5.17 5.65
C PHE A 114 10.73 -5.97 5.28
N PRO A 115 11.95 -5.45 5.54
CA PRO A 115 13.18 -6.10 5.08
C PRO A 115 13.58 -7.32 5.91
N GLU A 116 13.20 -7.38 7.20
CA GLU A 116 13.64 -8.45 8.11
C GLU A 116 12.52 -8.94 9.04
N ILE A 117 12.10 -10.20 8.90
CA ILE A 117 11.07 -10.80 9.77
C ILE A 117 11.76 -11.49 10.96
N ARG A 118 11.61 -10.93 12.16
CA ARG A 118 12.17 -11.51 13.40
C ARG A 118 11.31 -12.63 13.96
N ASN A 119 9.98 -12.46 13.89
CA ASN A 119 9.00 -13.41 14.38
C ASN A 119 7.98 -13.69 13.27
N LEU A 120 8.07 -14.88 12.66
CA LEU A 120 7.20 -15.24 11.55
C LEU A 120 5.74 -15.42 11.96
N ALA A 121 5.47 -15.91 13.17
CA ALA A 121 4.11 -16.14 13.65
C ALA A 121 3.36 -14.82 13.87
N GLU A 122 4.02 -13.85 14.49
CA GLU A 122 3.50 -12.49 14.71
C GLU A 122 3.31 -11.76 13.39
N TYR A 123 4.32 -11.79 12.50
CA TYR A 123 4.23 -11.21 11.17
C TYR A 123 3.02 -11.74 10.36
N ARG A 124 2.75 -13.05 10.43
CA ARG A 124 1.57 -13.65 9.76
C ARG A 124 0.26 -13.18 10.37
N ALA A 125 0.20 -13.07 11.70
CA ALA A 125 -0.99 -12.57 12.38
C ALA A 125 -1.27 -11.11 12.00
N ASP A 126 -0.23 -10.26 12.03
CA ASP A 126 -0.32 -8.86 11.64
C ASP A 126 -0.73 -8.71 10.17
N LEU A 127 -0.14 -9.51 9.28
CA LEU A 127 -0.49 -9.49 7.86
C LEU A 127 -1.95 -9.89 7.63
N LYS A 128 -2.45 -10.92 8.32
CA LYS A 128 -3.86 -11.32 8.27
C LYS A 128 -4.79 -10.19 8.72
N ILE A 129 -4.45 -9.53 9.82
CA ILE A 129 -5.22 -8.40 10.35
C ILE A 129 -5.20 -7.24 9.35
N ALA A 130 -4.05 -6.89 8.79
CA ALA A 130 -3.93 -5.81 7.81
C ALA A 130 -4.72 -6.10 6.53
N VAL A 131 -4.71 -7.34 6.04
CA VAL A 131 -5.54 -7.76 4.89
C VAL A 131 -7.03 -7.67 5.23
N ALA A 132 -7.44 -8.14 6.40
CA ALA A 132 -8.83 -8.07 6.85
C ALA A 132 -9.31 -6.60 6.95
N ASN A 133 -8.51 -5.71 7.54
CA ASN A 133 -8.81 -4.28 7.63
C ASN A 133 -9.03 -3.67 6.24
N VAL A 134 -8.17 -3.99 5.26
CA VAL A 134 -8.35 -3.52 3.88
C VAL A 134 -9.66 -4.04 3.29
N LEU A 135 -9.97 -5.32 3.48
CA LEU A 135 -11.22 -5.91 2.98
C LEU A 135 -12.46 -5.26 3.59
N ASP A 136 -12.47 -5.05 4.90
CA ASP A 136 -13.60 -4.48 5.63
C ASP A 136 -13.88 -3.04 5.18
N ILE A 137 -12.84 -2.21 5.00
CA ILE A 137 -13.03 -0.84 4.52
C ILE A 137 -13.53 -0.83 3.08
N PHE A 138 -13.06 -1.74 2.23
CA PHE A 138 -13.58 -1.85 0.86
C PHE A 138 -15.04 -2.32 0.83
N ALA A 139 -15.49 -3.13 1.80
CA ALA A 139 -16.88 -3.53 1.92
C ALA A 139 -17.79 -2.34 2.20
N VAL A 140 -17.28 -1.36 2.96
CA VAL A 140 -17.98 -0.11 3.25
C VAL A 140 -18.00 0.82 2.03
N ILE A 141 -16.89 0.96 1.32
CA ILE A 141 -16.75 1.92 0.20
C ILE A 141 -17.44 1.44 -1.07
N ASP A 142 -17.21 0.19 -1.48
CA ASP A 142 -17.75 -0.39 -2.72
C ASP A 142 -17.79 -1.92 -2.63
N PRO A 143 -18.85 -2.49 -2.02
CA PRO A 143 -18.96 -3.92 -1.80
C PRO A 143 -18.99 -4.75 -3.10
N SER A 144 -19.34 -4.13 -4.25
CA SER A 144 -19.36 -4.80 -5.55
C SER A 144 -17.96 -5.24 -6.04
N LYS A 145 -16.89 -4.62 -5.51
CA LYS A 145 -15.50 -4.86 -5.93
C LYS A 145 -14.78 -5.94 -5.13
N ILE A 146 -15.32 -6.33 -3.98
CA ILE A 146 -14.83 -7.48 -3.20
C ILE A 146 -14.98 -8.77 -4.02
N ILE A 147 -16.09 -8.90 -4.74
CA ILE A 147 -16.44 -10.12 -5.51
C ILE A 147 -15.67 -10.21 -6.84
N THR A 148 -15.26 -9.08 -7.43
CA THR A 148 -14.66 -9.04 -8.78
C THR A 148 -13.14 -9.13 -8.81
N LYS A 149 -12.43 -9.08 -7.68
CA LYS A 149 -10.97 -9.28 -7.64
C LYS A 149 -10.59 -10.59 -6.98
N ILE A 150 -10.57 -11.63 -7.82
CA ILE A 150 -9.95 -12.97 -7.70
C ILE A 150 -8.56 -13.00 -7.03
N LYS A 151 -7.91 -11.84 -6.80
CA LYS A 151 -6.59 -11.74 -6.17
C LYS A 151 -6.59 -11.64 -4.64
N PHE A 152 -7.75 -11.56 -3.99
CA PHE A 152 -7.85 -11.64 -2.53
C PHE A 152 -7.74 -13.08 -1.99
N HIS A 153 -8.11 -14.08 -2.80
CA HIS A 153 -7.91 -15.49 -2.44
C HIS A 153 -6.42 -15.88 -2.39
N LEU A 154 -5.58 -15.29 -3.25
CA LEU A 154 -4.11 -15.46 -3.21
C LEU A 154 -3.47 -14.92 -1.92
N LEU A 155 -4.07 -13.89 -1.30
CA LEU A 155 -3.59 -13.36 -0.01
C LEU A 155 -3.87 -14.33 1.15
N ALA A 156 -4.92 -15.15 1.06
CA ALA A 156 -5.21 -16.18 2.05
C ALA A 156 -4.17 -17.33 2.03
N HIS A 157 -3.42 -17.49 0.94
CA HIS A 157 -2.38 -18.49 0.76
C HIS A 157 -0.95 -17.97 0.98
N VAL A 158 -0.77 -16.72 1.43
CA VAL A 158 0.57 -16.24 1.88
C VAL A 158 1.11 -17.09 3.04
N ASP A 159 0.22 -17.82 3.73
CA ASP A 159 0.62 -18.78 4.73
C ASP A 159 1.33 -20.02 4.18
N ASP A 160 0.94 -20.49 3.01
CA ASP A 160 1.43 -21.74 2.43
C ASP A 160 2.82 -21.59 1.78
N ASP A 161 3.18 -20.39 1.29
CA ASP A 161 4.49 -20.10 0.68
C ASP A 161 5.62 -19.80 1.69
N ALA A 162 5.30 -19.70 2.98
CA ALA A 162 6.28 -19.36 4.02
C ALA A 162 6.50 -20.51 5.04
N GLY A 163 6.39 -21.75 4.57
CA GLY A 163 6.81 -22.95 5.31
C GLY A 163 8.12 -23.52 4.77
N PRO A 164 9.05 -24.00 5.62
CA PRO A 164 10.07 -24.94 5.16
C PRO A 164 9.39 -26.30 4.98
N SER A 165 9.54 -26.90 3.80
CA SER A 165 9.55 -28.36 3.70
C SER A 165 10.73 -28.93 4.47
#